data_AF-A0A2H6LN21-F1
#
_entry.id   AF-A0A2H6LN21-F1
#
_cell.length_a   1.000
_cell.length_b   1.000
_cell.length_c   1.000
_cell.angle_alpha   90.00
_cell.angle_beta   90.00
_cell.angle_gamma   90.00
#
_symmetry.space_group_name_H-M   'P 1'
#
loop_
_entity.id
_entity.type
_entity.pdbx_description
1 polymer ?
#
loop_
_entity_poly.entity_id
_entity_poly.type
_entity_poly.pdbx_seq_one_letter_code
_entity_poly.pdbx_strand_id
1 'polypeptide(L)' 'MIVDLGNLDKSLAIHTPGQSGQAFHQHYADMVEPWHTIEYHPILWDSKTVKGNTAKTLKLIRTYALVTE' A
#
# COMPACT_ATOMS: atom_id res chain seq x y z
N MET A 1 -9.65 -11.31 1.14
CA MET A 1 -8.79 -10.95 2.29
C MET A 1 -8.86 -12.08 3.31
N ILE A 2 -7.72 -12.40 3.94
CA ILE A 2 -7.56 -13.39 5.00
C ILE A 2 -6.83 -12.70 6.14
N VAL A 3 -7.37 -12.76 7.35
CA VAL A 3 -6.84 -12.05 8.52
C VAL A 3 -6.37 -13.06 9.56
N ASP A 4 -5.08 -13.00 9.92
CA ASP A 4 -4.51 -13.76 11.04
C ASP A 4 -4.54 -12.87 12.30
N LEU A 5 -5.52 -13.11 13.18
CA LEU A 5 -5.69 -12.35 14.41
C LEU A 5 -4.59 -12.61 15.46
N GLY A 6 -3.80 -13.68 15.30
CA GLY A 6 -2.63 -13.96 16.14
C GLY A 6 -1.39 -13.22 15.67
N ASN A 7 -1.30 -12.89 14.38
CA ASN A 7 -0.24 -12.09 13.81
C ASN A 7 -0.68 -11.35 12.54
N LEU A 8 -1.00 -10.06 12.68
CA LEU A 8 -1.51 -9.26 11.57
C LEU A 8 -0.54 -9.14 10.39
N ASP A 9 0.79 -9.21 10.60
CA ASP A 9 1.81 -9.21 9.54
C ASP A 9 1.74 -10.45 8.63
N LYS A 10 1.01 -11.50 9.04
CA LYS A 10 0.74 -12.70 8.22
C LYS A 10 -0.59 -12.63 7.46
N SER A 11 -1.33 -11.53 7.57
CA SER A 11 -2.57 -11.34 6.84
C SER A 11 -2.31 -11.17 5.34
N LEU A 12 -3.26 -11.64 4.53
CA LEU A 12 -3.14 -11.66 3.08
C LEU A 12 -4.33 -10.96 2.43
N ALA A 13 -4.08 -10.21 1.37
CA ALA A 13 -5.13 -9.67 0.52
C ALA A 13 -4.69 -9.55 -0.93
N ILE A 14 -5.70 -9.36 -1.76
CA ILE A 14 -5.58 -8.98 -3.16
C ILE A 14 -6.85 -8.22 -3.51
N HIS A 15 -6.73 -7.26 -4.42
CA HIS A 15 -7.86 -6.65 -5.11
C HIS A 15 -7.45 -6.38 -6.56
N THR A 16 -8.41 -6.02 -7.40
CA THR A 16 -8.21 -5.77 -8.84
C THR A 16 -8.70 -4.36 -9.18
N PRO A 17 -8.11 -3.64 -10.14
CA PRO A 17 -6.99 -4.03 -11.02
C PRO A 17 -5.57 -3.79 -10.45
N GLY A 18 -5.43 -2.83 -9.56
CA GLY A 18 -4.16 -2.44 -8.94
C GLY A 18 -4.35 -1.26 -7.98
N GLN A 19 -3.30 -0.86 -7.27
CA GLN A 19 -3.40 0.18 -6.21
C GLN A 19 -3.59 1.61 -6.73
N SER A 20 -3.42 1.87 -8.03
CA SER A 20 -3.55 3.20 -8.62
C SER A 20 -4.72 3.28 -9.59
N GLY A 21 -5.48 4.38 -9.55
CA GLY A 21 -6.48 4.71 -10.55
C GLY A 21 -5.94 5.45 -11.78
N GLN A 22 -4.65 5.75 -11.85
CA GLN A 22 -4.05 6.47 -12.97
C GLN A 22 -3.65 5.50 -14.09
N ALA A 23 -4.23 5.64 -15.28
CA ALA A 23 -4.15 4.67 -16.38
C ALA A 23 -2.73 4.24 -16.81
N PHE A 24 -1.73 5.12 -16.67
CA PHE A 24 -0.34 4.85 -17.06
C PHE A 24 0.59 4.60 -15.88
N HIS A 25 0.05 4.45 -14.67
CA HIS A 25 0.84 4.14 -13.49
C HIS A 25 1.16 2.65 -13.43
N GLN A 26 2.37 2.27 -13.01
CA GLN A 26 2.79 0.87 -12.93
C GLN A 26 1.85 -0.01 -12.09
N HIS A 27 1.26 0.56 -11.02
CA HIS A 27 0.29 -0.12 -10.14
C HIS A 27 -1.17 0.03 -10.59
N TYR A 28 -1.45 0.29 -11.87
CA TYR A 28 -2.83 0.42 -12.37
C TYR A 28 -3.50 -0.94 -12.56
N ALA A 29 -2.76 -1.93 -13.04
CA ALA A 29 -3.29 -3.25 -13.42
C ALA A 29 -2.38 -4.42 -12.99
N ASP A 30 -1.40 -4.16 -12.13
CA ASP A 30 -0.38 -5.14 -11.71
C ASP A 30 -0.94 -6.26 -10.82
N MET A 31 -2.17 -6.12 -10.32
CA MET A 31 -2.84 -7.13 -9.52
C MET A 31 -3.87 -7.95 -10.31
N VAL A 32 -4.09 -7.67 -11.61
CA VAL A 32 -5.06 -8.40 -12.44
C VAL A 32 -4.73 -9.89 -12.54
N GLU A 33 -3.49 -10.22 -12.93
CA GLU A 33 -3.07 -11.63 -13.08
C GLU A 33 -3.06 -12.37 -11.73
N PRO A 34 -2.42 -11.87 -10.65
CA PRO A 34 -2.47 -12.53 -9.34
C PRO A 34 -3.91 -12.72 -8.83
N TRP A 35 -4.78 -11.72 -9.02
CA TRP A 35 -6.18 -11.84 -8.63
C TRP A 35 -6.89 -12.95 -9.42
N HIS A 36 -6.64 -13.04 -10.72
CA HIS A 36 -7.22 -14.07 -11.60
C HIS A 36 -6.74 -15.48 -11.25
N THR A 37 -5.49 -15.64 -10.78
CA THR A 37 -4.92 -16.92 -10.36
C THR A 37 -5.12 -17.24 -8.87
N ILE A 38 -5.90 -16.44 -8.13
CA ILE A 38 -6.18 -16.61 -6.69
C ILE A 38 -4.89 -16.50 -5.85
N GLU A 39 -3.94 -15.68 -6.29
CA GLU A 39 -2.76 -15.31 -5.53
C GLU A 39 -3.06 -14.10 -4.62
N TYR A 40 -2.31 -14.02 -3.53
CA TYR A 40 -2.42 -12.95 -2.56
C TYR A 40 -1.06 -12.32 -2.28
N HIS A 41 -1.06 -11.07 -1.85
CA HIS A 41 0.12 -10.43 -1.29
C HIS A 41 -0.06 -10.16 0.22
N PRO A 42 1.04 -10.02 0.99
CA PRO A 42 0.98 -9.64 2.39
C PRO A 42 0.31 -8.27 2.59
N ILE A 43 -0.46 -8.14 3.68
CA ILE A 43 -0.83 -6.84 4.27
C ILE A 43 0.11 -6.61 5.45
N LEU A 44 1.05 -5.68 5.28
CA LEU A 44 2.03 -5.35 6.31
C LEU A 44 1.38 -4.48 7.38
N TRP A 45 1.60 -4.83 8.65
CA TRP A 45 1.02 -4.17 9.82
C TRP A 45 2.09 -3.53 10.72
N ASP A 46 3.15 -4.28 11.05
CA ASP A 46 4.21 -3.79 11.93
C ASP A 46 5.01 -2.66 11.25
N SER A 47 5.32 -1.61 12.02
CA SER A 47 6.03 -0.44 11.50
C SER A 47 7.39 -0.78 10.89
N LYS A 48 8.11 -1.76 11.47
CA LYS A 48 9.40 -2.21 10.95
C LYS A 48 9.23 -2.90 9.60
N THR A 49 8.22 -3.77 9.49
CA THR A 49 7.92 -4.51 8.25
C THR A 49 7.47 -3.55 7.15
N VAL A 50 6.59 -2.59 7.46
CA VAL A 50 6.15 -1.54 6.52
C VAL A 50 7.35 -0.73 6.02
N LYS A 51 8.22 -0.25 6.92
CA LYS A 51 9.41 0.52 6.54
C LYS A 51 10.37 -0.29 5.67
N GLY A 52 10.58 -1.57 6.00
CA GLY A 52 11.46 -2.46 5.23
C GLY A 52 10.99 -2.73 3.80
N ASN A 53 9.69 -2.57 3.52
CA ASN A 53 9.09 -2.83 2.20
C ASN A 53 8.58 -1.54 1.51
N THR A 54 8.95 -0.37 2.02
CA THR A 54 8.47 0.91 1.46
C THR A 54 9.17 1.24 0.14
N ALA A 55 8.41 1.35 -0.96
CA ALA A 55 8.95 1.77 -2.25
C ALA A 55 9.12 3.29 -2.38
N LYS A 56 8.18 4.08 -1.83
CA LYS A 56 8.18 5.56 -1.88
C LYS A 56 7.61 6.14 -0.60
N THR A 57 8.14 7.29 -0.16
CA THR A 57 7.65 8.03 1.01
C THR A 57 7.37 9.48 0.61
N LEU A 58 6.21 10.00 1.03
CA LEU A 58 5.88 11.42 0.95
C LEU A 58 5.71 11.96 2.37
N LYS A 59 6.49 12.97 2.75
CA LYS A 59 6.33 13.67 4.02
C LYS A 59 5.57 14.97 3.79
N LEU A 60 4.36 15.05 4.33
CA LEU A 60 3.58 16.28 4.33
C LEU A 60 4.02 17.16 5.50
N ILE A 61 4.39 18.40 5.20
CA ILE A 61 4.70 19.43 6.20
C ILE A 61 3.68 20.56 6.07
N ARG A 62 3.27 21.13 7.20
CA ARG A 62 2.43 22.32 7.20
C ARG A 62 3.29 23.53 6.80
N THR A 63 2.80 24.32 5.86
CA THR A 63 3.33 25.67 5.63
C THR A 63 2.73 26.62 6.66
N TYR A 64 3.57 27.34 7.41
CA TYR A 64 3.13 28.51 8.18
C TYR A 64 3.37 29.74 7.31
N ALA A 65 2.31 30.47 6.95
CA ALA A 65 2.47 31.80 6.37
C ALA A 65 2.99 32.73 7.48
N LEU A 66 4.16 33.31 7.30
CA LEU A 66 4.61 34.42 8.14
C LEU A 66 3.69 35.60 7.82
N VAL A 67 2.80 35.94 8.74
CA VAL A 67 2.13 37.23 8.72
C VAL A 67 3.19 38.24 9.18
N THR A 68 3.76 38.99 8.24
CA THR A 68 4.57 40.16 8.55
C THR A 68 3.61 41.30 8.86
N GLU A 69 3.71 41.85 10.08
CA GLU A 69 3.13 43.16 10.45
C GLU A 69 3.74 44.29 9.62
#